data_AF-A0A7U2EX43-F1
#
_entry.id   AF-A0A7U2EX43-F1
#
_cell.length_a   1.000
_cell.length_b   1.000
_cell.length_c   1.000
_cell.angle_alpha   90.00
_cell.angle_beta   90.00
_cell.angle_gamma   90.00
#
_symmetry.space_group_name_H-M   'P 1'
#
loop_
_entity.id
_entity.type
_entity.pdbx_description
1 polymer ?
#
loop_
_entity_poly.entity_id
_entity_poly.type
_entity_poly.pdbx_seq_one_letter_code
_entity_poly.pdbx_strand_id
1 'polypeptide(L)' 'MLAIGGSTFYLQSKIAYNLEEQEARLDEIEGTLRGHIGLIEDALDRIEGKKNSNKMEELYGKRGRDEKEKK' A
#
# COMPACT_ATOMS: atom_id res chain seq x y z
N MET A 1 -19.47 -0.47 -36.30
CA MET A 1 -18.71 0.55 -35.53
C MET A 1 -19.27 0.76 -34.12
N LEU A 2 -20.58 0.99 -33.92
CA LEU A 2 -21.18 1.19 -32.58
C LEU A 2 -21.03 0.00 -31.62
N ALA A 3 -21.20 -1.23 -32.10
CA ALA A 3 -21.04 -2.43 -31.27
C ALA A 3 -19.60 -2.58 -30.74
N ILE A 4 -18.59 -2.28 -31.57
CA ILE A 4 -17.18 -2.33 -31.20
C ILE A 4 -16.87 -1.21 -30.19
N GLY A 5 -17.35 0.01 -30.43
CA GLY A 5 -17.17 1.13 -29.50
C GLY A 5 -17.81 0.88 -28.13
N GLY A 6 -19.03 0.33 -28.09
CA GLY A 6 -19.72 -0.01 -26.85
C GLY A 6 -19.01 -1.11 -26.05
N SER A 7 -18.52 -2.16 -26.72
CA SER A 7 -17.73 -3.21 -26.06
C SER A 7 -16.40 -2.68 -25.51
N THR A 8 -15.72 -1.80 -26.25
CA THR A 8 -14.45 -1.19 -25.80
C THR A 8 -14.67 -0.33 -24.57
N PHE A 9 -15.72 0.49 -24.54
CA PHE A 9 -16.04 1.33 -23.39
C PHE A 9 -16.38 0.49 -22.15
N TYR A 10 -17.20 -0.56 -22.31
CA TYR A 10 -17.55 -1.47 -21.22
C TYR A 10 -16.31 -2.18 -20.63
N LEU A 11 -15.42 -2.68 -21.49
CA LEU A 11 -14.17 -3.30 -21.06
C LEU A 11 -13.25 -2.31 -20.36
N GLN A 12 -13.14 -1.09 -20.87
CA GLN A 12 -12.35 -0.03 -20.25
C GLN A 12 -12.84 0.30 -18.84
N SER A 13 -14.17 0.46 -18.66
CA SER A 13 -14.75 0.70 -17.33
C SER A 13 -14.49 -0.46 -16.37
N LYS A 14 -14.57 -1.71 -16.85
CA LYS A 14 -14.32 -2.89 -16.02
C LYS A 14 -12.85 -3.02 -15.61
N ILE A 15 -11.93 -2.67 -16.52
CA ILE A 15 -10.50 -2.64 -16.22
C ILE A 15 -10.21 -1.56 -15.17
N ALA A 16 -10.76 -0.36 -15.33
CA ALA A 16 -10.57 0.73 -14.36
C ALA A 16 -11.08 0.35 -12.96
N TYR A 17 -12.27 -0.24 -12.87
CA TYR A 17 -12.84 -0.72 -11.60
C TYR A 17 -11.98 -1.80 -10.95
N ASN A 18 -11.53 -2.81 -11.71
CA ASN A 18 -10.67 -3.86 -11.18
C ASN A 18 -9.34 -3.31 -10.67
N LEU A 19 -8.80 -2.28 -11.34
CA LEU A 19 -7.53 -1.67 -10.97
C LEU A 19 -7.67 -0.90 -9.65
N GLU A 20 -8.74 -0.13 -9.50
CA GLU A 20 -9.09 0.56 -8.24
C GLU A 20 -9.30 -0.44 -7.08
N GLU A 21 -9.99 -1.55 -7.32
CA GLU A 21 -10.18 -2.59 -6.30
C GLU A 21 -8.85 -3.27 -5.93
N GLN A 22 -7.95 -3.48 -6.89
CA GLN A 22 -6.64 -4.05 -6.62
C GLN A 22 -5.73 -3.09 -5.86
N GLU A 23 -5.76 -1.79 -6.17
CA GLU A 23 -5.04 -0.76 -5.41
C GLU A 23 -5.52 -0.74 -3.95
N ALA A 24 -6.84 -0.72 -3.72
CA ALA A 24 -7.39 -0.76 -2.37
C ALA A 24 -6.97 -2.02 -1.58
N ARG A 25 -6.98 -3.19 -2.23
CA ARG A 25 -6.51 -4.44 -1.59
C ARG A 25 -5.01 -4.40 -1.29
N LEU A 26 -4.21 -3.81 -2.19
CA LEU A 26 -2.77 -3.68 -1.98
C LEU A 26 -2.45 -2.72 -0.83
N ASP A 27 -3.19 -1.62 -0.71
CA ASP A 27 -3.08 -0.67 0.42
C ASP A 27 -3.37 -1.36 1.76
N GLU A 28 -4.43 -2.17 1.83
CA GLU A 28 -4.76 -2.96 3.03
C GLU A 28 -3.65 -3.96 3.40
N ILE A 29 -3.10 -4.65 2.40
CA ILE A 29 -1.99 -5.60 2.57
C ILE A 29 -0.73 -4.88 3.03
N GLU A 30 -0.39 -3.73 2.43
CA GLU A 30 0.75 -2.91 2.83
C GLU A 30 0.59 -2.41 4.27
N GLY A 31 -0.60 -1.92 4.63
CA GLY A 31 -0.90 -1.51 6.00
C GLY A 31 -0.70 -2.63 7.01
N THR A 32 -1.15 -3.85 6.67
CA THR A 32 -0.99 -5.04 7.51
C THR A 32 0.49 -5.45 7.65
N LEU A 33 1.23 -5.49 6.53
CA LEU A 33 2.66 -5.79 6.52
C LEU A 33 3.45 -4.78 7.36
N ARG A 34 3.12 -3.49 7.28
CA ARG A 34 3.76 -2.46 8.09
C ARG A 34 3.50 -2.64 9.58
N GLY A 35 2.27 -3.05 9.96
CA GLY A 35 1.94 -3.44 11.32
C GLY A 35 2.79 -4.61 11.83
N HIS A 36 2.93 -5.67 11.03
CA HIS A 36 3.78 -6.81 11.37
C HIS A 36 5.26 -6.44 11.50
N ILE A 37 5.78 -5.58 10.61
CA ILE A 37 7.16 -5.08 10.71
C ILE A 37 7.36 -4.34 12.04
N GLY A 38 6.39 -3.53 12.47
CA GLY A 38 6.43 -2.86 13.78
C GLY A 38 6.55 -3.85 14.94
N LEU A 39 5.74 -4.93 14.93
CA LEU A 39 5.81 -5.96 15.97
C LEU A 39 7.16 -6.70 15.99
N ILE A 40 7.76 -6.94 14.82
CA ILE A 40 9.07 -7.59 14.71
C ILE A 40 10.17 -6.67 15.23
N GLU A 41 10.17 -5.39 14.87
CA GLU A 41 11.13 -4.40 15.36
C GLU A 41 10.99 -4.21 16.87
N ASP A 42 9.77 -4.15 17.42
CA ASP A 42 9.53 -4.10 18.86
C ASP A 42 10.09 -5.35 19.58
N ALA A 43 9.97 -6.53 18.97
CA ALA A 43 10.53 -7.76 19.51
C ALA A 43 12.08 -7.74 19.44
N LEU A 44 12.66 -7.24 18.36
CA LEU A 44 14.10 -7.06 18.21
C LEU A 44 14.65 -6.07 19.24
N ASP A 45 14.00 -4.91 19.44
CA ASP A 45 14.38 -3.91 20.45
C ASP A 45 14.41 -4.51 21.86
N ARG A 46 13.46 -5.42 22.18
CA ARG A 46 13.44 -6.14 23.47
C ARG A 46 14.57 -7.17 23.60
N ILE A 47 14.95 -7.83 22.51
CA ILE A 47 16.02 -8.83 22.50
C ILE A 47 17.39 -8.16 22.54
N GLU A 48 17.61 -7.12 21.75
CA GLU A 48 18.90 -6.42 21.64
C GLU A 48 19.12 -5.39 22.75
N GLY A 49 18.08 -4.96 23.46
CA GLY A 49 18.14 -3.99 24.55
C GLY A 49 18.54 -2.57 24.12
N LYS A 50 18.65 -2.32 22.80
CA LYS A 50 18.93 -1.01 22.21
C LYS A 50 17.68 -0.51 21.52
N LYS A 51 17.03 0.50 22.10
CA LYS A 51 15.81 1.09 21.55
C LYS A 51 16.13 1.90 20.29
N ASN A 52 15.84 1.37 19.11
CA ASN A 52 16.08 2.07 17.83
C ASN A 52 14.79 2.71 17.29
N SER A 53 14.14 3.54 18.12
CA SER A 53 12.80 4.09 17.83
C SER A 53 12.67 4.93 16.56
N ASN A 54 13.77 5.45 16.00
CA ASN A 54 13.72 6.31 14.80
C ASN A 54 13.81 5.54 13.48
N LYS A 55 14.25 4.28 13.51
CA LYS A 55 14.50 3.48 12.29
C LYS A 55 13.19 3.10 11.57
N MET A 56 12.12 2.88 12.34
CA MET A 56 10.80 2.52 11.82
C MET A 56 10.16 3.64 11.00
N GLU A 57 10.16 4.87 11.53
CA GLU A 57 9.59 6.03 10.84
C GLU A 57 10.41 6.42 9.61
N GLU A 58 11.73 6.30 9.70
CA GLU A 58 12.64 6.67 8.61
C GLU A 58 12.63 5.70 7.43
N LEU A 59 12.66 4.39 7.68
CA LEU A 59 12.73 3.36 6.62
C LEU A 59 11.37 2.98 6.08
N TYR A 60 10.38 2.85 6.97
CA TYR A 60 9.08 2.31 6.61
C TYR A 60 8.00 3.37 6.56
N GLY A 61 8.15 4.51 7.24
CA GLY A 61 7.16 5.60 7.35
C GLY A 61 7.01 6.51 6.12
N LYS A 62 8.05 6.65 5.29
CA LYS A 62 8.11 7.64 4.19
C LYS A 62 7.21 7.29 2.98
N ARG A 63 7.10 6.01 2.57
CA ARG A 63 6.35 5.64 1.35
C ARG A 63 4.88 6.09 1.35
N GLY A 64 4.12 5.78 2.42
CA GLY A 64 2.71 6.19 2.51
C GLY A 64 2.47 7.71 2.71
N ARG A 65 3.51 8.55 2.85
CA ARG A 65 3.39 10.01 2.90
C ARG A 65 3.63 10.66 1.53
N ASP A 66 4.57 10.15 0.75
CA ASP A 66 4.88 10.67 -0.59
C ASP A 66 3.69 10.51 -1.57
N GLU A 67 2.82 9.52 -1.36
CA GLU A 67 1.58 9.35 -2.12
C GLU A 67 0.49 10.38 -1.76
N LYS A 68 0.46 10.87 -0.51
CA LYS A 68 -0.47 11.93 -0.09
C LYS A 68 -0.05 13.31 -0.58
N GLU A 69 1.24 13.57 -0.77
CA GLU A 69 1.74 14.85 -1.31
C GLU A 69 1.51 15.01 -2.82
N LYS A 70 1.26 13.93 -3.56
CA LYS A 70 1.00 13.97 -5.01
C LYS A 70 -0.48 14.07 -5.39
N LYS A 71 -1.39 14.21 -4.43
CA LYS A 71 -2.84 14.39 -4.67
C LYS A 71 -3.25 15.86 -4.63
#